data_AF-A0A017HID5-F1
#
_entry.id   AF-A0A017HID5-F1
#
_cell.length_a   1.000
_cell.length_b   1.000
_cell.length_c   1.000
_cell.angle_alpha   90.00
_cell.angle_beta   90.00
_cell.angle_gamma   90.00
#
_symmetry.space_group_name_H-M   'P 1'
#
loop_
_entity.id
_entity.type
_entity.pdbx_description
1 polymer ?
#
loop_
_entity_poly.entity_id
_entity_poly.type
_entity_poly.pdbx_seq_one_letter_code
_entity_poly.pdbx_strand_id
1 'polypeptide(L)'
;MAQRGIQVEILDMLLLHGDPLKTIGGCERYCLLDRTAKQLRAAGVDDEILAAATKLCAIVSAEGTVVTCYHGAAETRRRARHSPQVSIRDH
;
A
#
# COMPACT_ATOMS: atom_id res chain seq x y z
N MET A 1 21.35 14.32 4.91
CA MET A 1 21.61 12.92 4.51
C MET A 1 20.80 11.99 5.42
N ALA A 2 19.49 11.80 5.16
CA ALA A 2 18.62 10.92 5.98
C ALA A 2 17.53 10.20 5.15
N GLN A 3 17.53 10.40 3.84
CA GLN A 3 16.40 10.03 2.97
C GLN A 3 16.33 8.52 2.64
N ARG A 4 17.40 7.76 2.90
CA ARG A 4 17.45 6.30 2.66
C ARG A 4 16.84 5.47 3.79
N GLY A 5 17.04 5.86 5.05
CA GLY A 5 16.49 5.12 6.20
C GLY A 5 14.97 5.16 6.24
N ILE A 6 14.43 6.38 6.09
CA ILE A 6 12.99 6.64 6.08
C ILE A 6 12.27 5.86 4.96
N GLN A 7 12.88 5.73 3.77
CA GLN A 7 12.28 4.94 2.67
C GLN A 7 12.24 3.45 2.97
N VAL A 8 13.24 2.91 3.69
CA VAL A 8 13.28 1.49 4.07
C VAL A 8 12.24 1.21 5.15
N GLU A 9 12.14 2.05 6.19
CA GLU A 9 11.13 1.90 7.25
C GLU A 9 9.69 2.01 6.72
N ILE A 10 9.45 2.92 5.78
CA ILE A 10 8.13 3.04 5.14
C ILE A 10 7.82 1.83 4.25
N LEU A 11 8.82 1.30 3.54
CA LEU A 11 8.64 0.09 2.73
C LEU A 11 8.35 -1.13 3.61
N ASP A 12 9.07 -1.28 4.71
CA ASP A 12 8.86 -2.37 5.67
C ASP A 12 7.44 -2.29 6.25
N MET A 13 6.98 -1.09 6.60
CA MET A 13 5.60 -0.84 7.03
C MET A 13 4.56 -1.21 5.96
N LEU A 14 4.83 -0.94 4.68
CA LEU A 14 3.94 -1.33 3.58
C LEU A 14 3.89 -2.85 3.38
N LEU A 15 5.00 -3.55 3.60
CA LEU A 15 5.04 -5.01 3.48
C LEU A 15 4.38 -5.71 4.68
N LEU A 16 4.54 -5.16 5.88
CA LEU A 16 3.97 -5.72 7.12
C LEU A 16 2.49 -5.39 7.31
N HIS A 17 2.08 -4.17 6.96
CA HIS A 17 0.76 -3.62 7.27
C HIS A 17 0.01 -3.11 6.05
N GLY A 18 0.61 -3.14 4.85
CA GLY A 18 -0.09 -2.73 3.65
C GLY A 18 -1.21 -3.70 3.29
N ASP A 19 -2.29 -3.15 2.74
CA ASP A 19 -3.40 -3.95 2.25
C ASP A 19 -3.05 -4.50 0.86
N PRO A 20 -3.05 -5.84 0.65
CA PRO A 20 -2.76 -6.43 -0.65
C PRO A 20 -3.91 -6.17 -1.63
N LEU A 21 -3.56 -5.57 -2.77
CA LEU A 21 -4.43 -5.32 -3.89
C LEU A 21 -3.92 -6.15 -5.07
N LYS A 22 -4.74 -7.07 -5.57
CA LYS A 22 -4.37 -7.89 -6.73
C LYS A 22 -4.08 -7.00 -7.93
N THR A 23 -2.95 -7.26 -8.58
CA THR A 23 -2.63 -6.67 -9.89
C THR A 23 -2.69 -7.74 -10.98
N ILE A 24 -2.74 -7.30 -12.23
CA ILE A 24 -2.75 -8.20 -13.39
C ILE A 24 -1.32 -8.73 -13.58
N GLY A 25 -1.14 -10.06 -13.65
CA GLY A 25 0.16 -10.68 -13.90
C GLY A 25 0.84 -11.32 -12.69
N GLY A 26 0.10 -11.70 -11.65
CA GLY A 26 0.64 -12.46 -10.51
C GLY A 26 1.46 -11.63 -9.50
N CYS A 27 1.51 -10.32 -9.67
CA CYS A 27 2.06 -9.41 -8.68
C CYS A 27 0.96 -8.89 -7.74
N GLU A 28 1.36 -8.53 -6.53
CA GLU A 28 0.50 -7.91 -5.52
C GLU A 28 0.95 -6.48 -5.29
N ARG A 29 -0.02 -5.57 -5.19
CA ARG A 29 0.24 -4.19 -4.83
C ARG A 29 -0.09 -3.98 -3.37
N TYR A 30 0.88 -3.54 -2.58
CA TYR A 30 0.71 -3.16 -1.19
C TYR A 30 0.62 -1.64 -1.09
N CYS A 31 -0.48 -1.14 -0.55
CA CYS A 31 -0.67 0.27 -0.24
C CYS A 31 -1.27 0.38 1.17
N LEU A 32 -0.95 1.45 1.89
CA LEU A 32 -1.57 1.70 3.19
C LEU A 32 -2.97 2.34 2.99
N LEU A 33 -4.04 1.61 3.31
CA LEU A 33 -5.39 2.17 3.26
C LEU A 33 -5.69 3.02 4.51
N ASP A 34 -6.65 3.94 4.38
CA ASP A 34 -7.06 4.85 5.47
C ASP A 34 -7.47 4.12 6.75
N ARG A 35 -8.09 2.94 6.61
CA ARG A 35 -8.46 2.09 7.75
C ARG A 35 -7.22 1.61 8.51
N THR A 36 -6.25 1.08 7.80
CA THR A 36 -5.02 0.53 8.38
C THR A 36 -4.13 1.64 8.93
N ALA A 37 -4.08 2.78 8.24
CA ALA A 37 -3.44 4.00 8.74
C ALA A 37 -4.03 4.45 10.09
N LYS A 38 -5.35 4.44 10.24
CA LYS A 38 -6.03 4.76 11.50
C LYS A 38 -5.70 3.77 12.62
N GLN A 39 -5.60 2.48 12.29
CA GLN A 39 -5.20 1.46 13.27
C GLN A 39 -3.76 1.65 13.74
N LEU A 40 -2.84 1.92 12.81
CA LEU A 40 -1.44 2.20 13.13
C LEU A 40 -1.28 3.50 13.93
N ARG A 41 -2.07 4.53 13.64
CA ARG A 41 -2.11 5.75 14.44
C ARG A 41 -2.57 5.48 15.87
N ALA A 42 -3.62 4.67 16.03
CA ALA A 42 -4.10 4.26 17.36
C ALA A 42 -3.07 3.38 18.12
N ALA A 43 -2.20 2.67 17.39
CA ALA A 43 -1.08 1.92 17.94
C ALA A 43 0.14 2.78 18.30
N GLY A 44 0.09 4.10 18.05
CA GLY A 44 1.15 5.04 18.42
C GLY A 44 2.23 5.25 17.35
N VAL A 45 1.99 4.85 16.10
CA VAL A 45 2.88 5.17 14.98
C VAL A 45 2.83 6.68 14.69
N ASP A 46 4.00 7.26 14.42
CA ASP A 46 4.15 8.68 14.13
C ASP A 46 3.35 9.14 12.90
N ASP A 47 2.70 10.30 13.03
CA ASP A 47 1.83 10.87 12.01
C ASP A 47 2.58 11.27 10.73
N GLU A 48 3.86 11.69 10.80
CA GLU A 48 4.68 11.99 9.62
C GLU A 48 5.02 10.72 8.84
N ILE A 49 5.36 9.64 9.55
CA ILE A 49 5.62 8.32 8.94
C ILE A 49 4.36 7.80 8.26
N LEU A 50 3.20 7.90 8.92
CA LEU A 50 1.92 7.51 8.33
C LEU A 50 1.55 8.35 7.10
N ALA A 51 1.79 9.67 7.16
CA ALA A 51 1.52 10.57 6.04
C ALA A 51 2.42 10.28 4.82
N ALA A 52 3.64 9.79 5.05
CA ALA A 52 4.54 9.34 4.00
C ALA A 52 4.14 7.96 3.45
N ALA A 53 3.84 7.00 4.33
CA ALA A 53 3.42 5.64 3.97
C ALA A 53 2.10 5.61 3.17
N THR A 54 1.12 6.45 3.54
CA THR A 54 -0.17 6.57 2.81
C THR A 54 -0.04 7.17 1.40
N LYS A 55 1.13 7.71 1.04
CA LYS A 55 1.42 8.21 -0.32
C LYS A 55 2.20 7.19 -1.15
N LEU A 56 2.65 6.09 -0.56
CA LEU A 56 3.47 5.09 -1.22
C LEU A 56 2.69 3.81 -1.47
N CYS A 57 3.04 3.16 -2.58
CA CYS A 57 2.59 1.82 -2.92
C CYS A 57 3.80 1.02 -3.39
N ALA A 58 3.85 -0.24 -3.00
CA ALA A 58 4.84 -1.20 -3.45
C ALA A 58 4.17 -2.25 -4.34
N ILE A 59 4.87 -2.69 -5.39
CA ILE A 59 4.49 -3.89 -6.15
C ILE A 59 5.47 -4.98 -5.77
N VAL A 60 4.93 -6.12 -5.36
CA VAL A 60 5.65 -7.30 -4.90
C VAL A 60 5.34 -8.44 -5.85
N SER A 61 6.37 -9.16 -6.30
CA SER A 61 6.19 -10.36 -7.12
C SER A 61 5.62 -11.51 -6.28
N ALA A 62 5.13 -12.56 -6.96
CA ALA A 62 4.67 -13.78 -6.27
C ALA A 62 5.75 -14.45 -5.39
N GLU A 63 7.02 -14.15 -5.64
CA GLU A 63 8.17 -14.64 -4.87
C GLU A 63 8.52 -13.75 -3.66
N GLY A 64 7.71 -12.73 -3.38
CA GLY A 64 7.93 -11.82 -2.24
C GLY A 64 8.99 -10.74 -2.50
N THR A 65 9.45 -10.58 -3.74
CA THR A 65 10.45 -9.54 -4.09
C THR A 65 9.76 -8.22 -4.42
N VAL A 66 10.21 -7.13 -3.80
CA VAL A 66 9.75 -5.78 -4.16
C VAL A 66 10.25 -5.44 -5.56
N VAL A 67 9.34 -5.42 -6.53
CA VAL A 67 9.61 -5.09 -7.93
C VAL A 67 9.80 -3.58 -8.08
N THR A 68 8.93 -2.80 -7.45
CA THR A 68 9.00 -1.34 -7.52
C THR A 68 8.22 -0.66 -6.39
N CYS A 69 8.63 0.55 -6.05
CA CYS A 69 7.93 1.44 -5.14
C CYS A 69 7.63 2.75 -5.86
N TYR A 70 6.42 3.26 -5.69
CA TYR A 70 6.02 4.50 -6.35
C TYR A 70 5.07 5.31 -5.48
N HIS A 71 5.03 6.63 -5.71
CA HIS A 71 4.06 7.49 -5.07
C HIS A 71 2.68 7.29 -5.72
N GLY A 72 1.76 6.68 -4.98
CA GLY A 72 0.37 6.52 -5.40
C GLY A 72 -0.39 7.83 -5.23
N ALA A 73 -1.04 8.31 -6.29
CA ALA A 73 -1.93 9.45 -6.19
C ALA A 73 -3.05 9.16 -5.17
N ALA A 74 -3.45 10.19 -4.41
CA ALA A 74 -4.47 10.13 -3.35
C ALA A 74 -5.82 9.55 -3.82
N GLU A 75 -6.06 9.49 -5.13
CA GLU A 75 -7.24 8.89 -5.75
C GLU A 75 -7.36 7.38 -5.50
N THR A 76 -6.25 6.67 -5.30
CA THR A 76 -6.24 5.24 -4.93
C THR A 76 -6.89 5.01 -3.55
N ARG A 77 -6.91 6.03 -2.68
CA ARG A 77 -7.47 5.95 -1.32
C ARG A 77 -9.00 5.89 -1.29
N ARG A 78 -9.68 6.38 -2.34
CA ARG A 78 -11.16 6.34 -2.44
C ARG A 78 -11.68 5.05 -3.04
N ARG A 79 -10.91 4.38 -3.90
CA ARG A 79 -11.36 3.17 -4.63
C ARG A 79 -11.46 1.91 -3.76
N ALA A 80 -10.91 1.88 -2.54
CA ALA A 80 -11.19 0.77 -1.62
C ALA A 80 -12.66 0.70 -1.17
N ARG A 81 -13.45 1.79 -1.35
CA ARG A 81 -14.92 1.76 -1.18
C ARG A 81 -15.68 1.45 -2.47
N HIS A 82 -14.98 1.36 -3.60
CA HIS A 82 -15.58 1.22 -4.92
C HIS A 82 -14.71 0.33 -5.81
N SER A 83 -14.33 -0.83 -5.30
CA SER A 83 -14.11 -1.96 -6.19
C SER A 83 -15.51 -2.41 -6.60
N PRO A 84 -16.01 -2.12 -7.82
CA PRO A 84 -16.98 -3.03 -8.37
C PRO A 84 -16.28 -4.38 -8.36
N GLN A 85 -16.86 -5.36 -7.65
CA GLN A 85 -16.66 -6.74 -8.05
C GLN A 85 -16.91 -6.73 -9.56
N VAL A 86 -15.87 -6.93 -10.34
CA VAL A 86 -16.04 -7.27 -11.75
C VAL A 86 -16.73 -8.62 -11.70
N SER A 87 -18.06 -8.59 -11.69
CA SER A 87 -18.89 -9.70 -12.15
C SER A 87 -18.50 -9.87 -13.60
N ILE A 88 -17.56 -10.79 -13.82
CA ILE A 88 -17.36 -11.41 -15.12
C ILE A 88 -18.68 -12.15 -15.36
N ARG A 89 -19.57 -11.51 -16.14
CA ARG A 89 -20.76 -12.16 -16.70
C ARG A 89 -20.23 -13.25 -17.62
N ASP A 90 -20.40 -14.50 -17.20
CA ASP A 90 -20.30 -15.65 -18.10
C ASP A 90 -21.72 -16.02 -18.55
N HIS A 91 -21.86 -16.08 -19.88
CA HIS A 91 -22.99 -16.55 -20.70
C HIS A 91 -24.36 -15.86 -20.60
#